data_AF-A0A969IIZ5-F1
#
_entry.id   AF-A0A969IIZ5-F1
#
_cell.length_a   1.000
_cell.length_b   1.000
_cell.length_c   1.000
_cell.angle_alpha   90.00
_cell.angle_beta   90.00
_cell.angle_gamma   90.00
#
_symmetry.space_group_name_H-M   'P 1'
#
loop_
_entity.id
_entity.type
_entity.pdbx_description
1 polymer ?
#
loop_
_entity_poly.entity_id
_entity_poly.type
_entity_poly.pdbx_seq_one_letter_code
_entity_poly.pdbx_strand_id
1 'polypeptide(L)'
;MNPQYPYPAENKKEYRSALVTSAFTIMVVIAFFGFQALSSEKKSDEKNNGERPAFETKADSSQAILNTELYDQKIARMANGDSSGKWPVKHEYPLAGAILPLKTIVAYYGNLYSKQMGILGELPKAEMLEHLKKKVNEWQQADSSTEIQPALHYIAVTAQSQPGKSSKYRLRMPFHQIDSVLSMAKQINAVVFLDIQVGLSTLQEENSATKKNTWQCRKCI
;
A
#
# COMPACT_ATOMS: atom_id res chain seq x y z
N MET A 1 1.91 -37.10 8.58
CA MET A 1 0.47 -37.10 8.28
C MET A 1 -0.01 -35.65 8.32
N ASN A 2 -0.31 -35.06 7.16
CA ASN A 2 -0.72 -33.66 7.02
C ASN A 2 -2.26 -33.61 6.95
N PRO A 3 -2.97 -32.89 7.82
CA PRO A 3 -4.43 -32.84 7.77
C PRO A 3 -4.89 -31.95 6.61
N GLN A 4 -5.49 -32.59 5.61
CA GLN A 4 -6.15 -31.95 4.47
C GLN A 4 -7.43 -31.25 4.96
N TYR A 5 -7.46 -29.92 4.97
CA TYR A 5 -8.69 -29.17 5.23
C TYR A 5 -9.54 -29.09 3.95
N PRO A 6 -10.82 -29.48 3.96
CA PRO A 6 -11.69 -29.37 2.79
C PRO A 6 -12.18 -27.93 2.58
N TYR A 7 -12.02 -27.40 1.37
CA TYR A 7 -12.68 -26.18 0.92
C TYR A 7 -14.18 -26.45 0.66
N PRO A 8 -15.10 -25.56 1.08
CA PRO A 8 -16.53 -25.73 0.83
C PRO A 8 -16.88 -25.47 -0.65
N ALA A 9 -17.78 -26.30 -1.20
CA ALA A 9 -18.23 -26.24 -2.58
C ALA A 9 -19.06 -24.98 -2.88
N GLU A 10 -18.79 -24.37 -4.03
CA GLU A 10 -19.38 -23.12 -4.51
C GLU A 10 -20.80 -23.37 -5.06
N ASN A 11 -21.83 -22.88 -4.34
CA ASN A 11 -23.24 -22.97 -4.75
C ASN A 11 -23.54 -21.99 -5.89
N LYS A 12 -23.58 -22.48 -7.13
CA LYS A 12 -24.07 -21.71 -8.28
C LYS A 12 -25.60 -21.63 -8.26
N LYS A 13 -26.15 -20.47 -7.86
CA LYS A 13 -27.56 -20.15 -8.12
C LYS A 13 -27.68 -19.53 -9.50
N GLU A 14 -28.19 -20.34 -10.42
CA GLU A 14 -28.62 -19.94 -11.76
C GLU A 14 -29.82 -18.98 -11.66
N TYR A 15 -29.67 -17.74 -12.12
CA TYR A 15 -30.79 -16.84 -12.36
C TYR A 15 -31.19 -16.93 -13.84
N ARG A 16 -32.23 -17.75 -14.10
CA ARG A 16 -32.88 -17.84 -15.42
C ARG A 16 -34.00 -16.80 -15.52
N SER A 17 -34.08 -16.21 -16.71
CA SER A 17 -35.06 -15.23 -17.17
C SER A 17 -36.52 -15.61 -16.91
N ALA A 18 -37.33 -14.64 -16.49
CA ALA A 18 -38.76 -14.65 -16.75
C ALA A 18 -39.26 -13.22 -17.02
N LEU A 19 -39.97 -13.12 -18.14
CA LEU A 19 -40.44 -11.95 -18.85
C LEU A 19 -41.97 -11.97 -18.74
N VAL A 20 -42.61 -10.97 -18.11
CA VAL A 20 -44.06 -10.69 -18.25
C VAL A 20 -44.35 -9.19 -18.05
N THR A 21 -44.52 -8.51 -19.18
CA THR A 21 -45.46 -7.42 -19.56
C THR A 21 -46.44 -6.79 -18.54
N SER A 22 -46.51 -5.45 -18.49
CA SER A 22 -47.66 -4.61 -18.93
C SER A 22 -47.85 -3.28 -18.14
N ALA A 23 -48.46 -2.28 -18.80
CA ALA A 23 -48.87 -0.91 -18.37
C ALA A 23 -47.79 0.19 -18.51
N PHE A 24 -47.52 0.73 -19.70
CA PHE A 24 -48.27 1.77 -20.46
C PHE A 24 -48.36 3.15 -19.75
N THR A 25 -47.44 4.03 -20.17
CA THR A 25 -47.66 5.45 -20.55
C THR A 25 -48.51 6.37 -19.66
N ILE A 26 -47.87 7.34 -18.99
CA ILE A 26 -48.44 8.69 -18.73
C ILE A 26 -47.28 9.74 -18.76
N MET A 27 -47.28 10.59 -19.80
CA MET A 27 -46.95 12.04 -19.81
C MET A 27 -45.56 12.48 -19.28
N VAL A 28 -44.54 12.83 -20.08
CA VAL A 28 -44.37 14.03 -20.94
C VAL A 28 -45.16 15.26 -20.49
N VAL A 29 -44.46 16.40 -20.32
CA VAL A 29 -44.84 17.71 -19.74
C VAL A 29 -44.43 17.74 -18.26
N ILE A 30 -43.25 18.24 -17.87
CA ILE A 30 -42.88 19.65 -17.81
C ILE A 30 -41.40 19.81 -18.20
N ALA A 31 -41.17 20.35 -19.40
CA ALA A 31 -40.08 21.30 -19.63
C ALA A 31 -40.64 22.70 -19.35
N PHE A 32 -39.74 23.63 -19.01
CA PHE A 32 -39.96 25.05 -18.70
C PHE A 32 -40.20 25.39 -17.22
N PHE A 33 -39.16 26.00 -16.63
CA PHE A 33 -39.03 26.92 -15.49
C PHE A 33 -37.86 26.46 -14.61
N GLY A 34 -36.70 27.10 -14.52
CA GLY A 34 -36.15 28.26 -15.21
C GLY A 34 -34.64 28.24 -14.98
N PHE A 35 -33.87 28.15 -16.06
CA PHE A 35 -32.44 28.43 -16.07
C PHE A 35 -32.29 29.93 -16.39
N GLN A 36 -31.91 30.72 -15.38
CA GLN A 36 -31.49 32.11 -15.52
C GLN A 36 -30.25 32.29 -14.64
N ALA A 37 -29.31 33.02 -15.23
CA ALA A 37 -27.90 33.13 -14.89
C ALA A 37 -27.63 33.82 -13.54
N LEU A 38 -26.47 33.51 -12.95
CA LEU A 38 -25.45 34.55 -12.73
C LEU A 38 -24.07 33.95 -12.49
N SER A 39 -23.20 34.14 -13.48
CA SER A 39 -21.76 34.05 -13.34
C SER A 39 -21.26 35.18 -12.44
N SER A 40 -20.43 34.87 -11.45
CA SER A 40 -19.52 35.85 -10.86
C SER A 40 -18.18 35.18 -10.61
N GLU A 41 -17.29 35.34 -11.58
CA GLU A 41 -15.87 35.05 -11.49
C GLU A 41 -15.21 36.11 -10.60
N LYS A 42 -14.79 35.73 -9.39
CA LYS A 42 -13.85 36.53 -8.59
C LYS A 42 -12.48 35.84 -8.63
N LYS A 43 -11.65 36.39 -9.50
CA LYS A 43 -10.21 36.20 -9.54
C LYS A 43 -9.60 37.01 -8.39
N SER A 44 -9.03 36.33 -7.41
CA SER A 44 -8.04 36.91 -6.49
C SER A 44 -6.71 36.24 -6.76
N ASP A 45 -5.87 36.94 -7.52
CA ASP A 45 -4.44 36.66 -7.64
C ASP A 45 -3.79 36.93 -6.28
N GLU A 46 -3.33 35.89 -5.59
CA GLU A 46 -2.42 36.02 -4.46
C GLU A 46 -1.09 35.33 -4.81
N LYS A 47 -0.13 36.14 -5.26
CA LYS A 47 1.29 35.81 -5.27
C LYS A 47 1.75 35.65 -3.83
N ASN A 48 1.83 34.42 -3.32
CA ASN A 48 2.69 34.12 -2.18
C ASN A 48 4.00 33.51 -2.69
N ASN A 49 4.96 34.40 -2.90
CA ASN A 49 6.37 34.09 -2.97
C ASN A 49 6.81 33.75 -1.53
N GLY A 50 6.63 32.49 -1.14
CA GLY A 50 7.04 31.97 0.14
C GLY A 50 8.10 30.90 -0.07
N GLU A 51 9.37 31.30 0.07
CA GLU A 51 10.45 30.36 0.36
C GLU A 51 10.02 29.47 1.53
N ARG A 52 9.84 28.16 1.27
CA ARG A 52 9.59 27.21 2.37
C ARG A 52 10.89 27.06 3.15
N PRO A 53 10.87 27.24 4.48
CA PRO A 53 12.05 27.02 5.30
C PRO A 53 12.45 25.56 5.17
N ALA A 54 13.74 25.34 4.97
CA ALA A 54 14.34 24.02 5.06
C ALA A 54 13.96 23.42 6.42
N PHE A 55 13.14 22.36 6.38
CA PHE A 55 12.88 21.56 7.56
C PHE A 55 14.17 20.80 7.88
N GLU A 56 15.01 21.41 8.72
CA GLU A 56 16.04 20.69 9.45
C GLU A 56 15.36 19.69 10.36
N THR A 57 15.12 18.49 9.84
CA THR A 57 14.99 17.34 10.72
C THR A 57 16.40 17.08 11.22
N LYS A 58 16.63 17.22 12.52
CA LYS A 58 17.74 16.56 13.21
C LYS A 58 17.60 15.07 12.92
N ALA A 59 18.24 14.63 11.85
CA ALA A 59 18.58 13.24 11.66
C ALA A 59 19.49 12.91 12.84
N ASP A 60 18.99 12.08 13.75
CA ASP A 60 19.82 11.40 14.74
C ASP A 60 20.98 10.76 13.99
N SER A 61 22.13 11.39 14.11
CA SER A 61 23.36 11.09 13.39
C SER A 61 24.23 10.10 14.17
N SER A 62 23.61 9.19 14.93
CA SER A 62 24.30 7.97 15.29
C SER A 62 24.25 7.03 14.09
N GLN A 63 25.36 6.94 13.36
CA GLN A 63 25.58 5.81 12.46
C GLN A 63 25.54 4.54 13.31
N ALA A 64 24.36 3.93 13.41
CA ALA A 64 24.14 2.74 14.23
C ALA A 64 25.00 1.60 13.68
N ILE A 65 26.16 1.37 14.31
CA ILE A 65 27.04 0.26 13.97
C ILE A 65 26.21 -1.03 14.01
N LEU A 66 26.24 -1.81 12.93
CA LEU A 66 25.55 -3.09 12.90
C LEU A 66 26.20 -4.02 13.92
N ASN A 67 25.40 -4.58 14.83
CA ASN A 67 25.86 -5.67 15.68
C ASN A 67 25.83 -6.97 14.85
N THR A 68 27.00 -7.36 14.32
CA THR A 68 27.16 -8.56 13.50
C THR A 68 26.87 -9.85 14.26
N GLU A 69 27.18 -9.90 15.56
CA GLU A 69 26.90 -11.06 16.41
C GLU A 69 25.39 -11.27 16.60
N LEU A 70 24.64 -10.21 16.93
CA LEU A 70 23.18 -10.27 17.03
C LEU A 70 22.56 -10.67 15.68
N TYR A 71 23.11 -10.14 14.59
CA TYR A 71 22.69 -10.49 13.25
C TYR A 71 22.87 -12.00 12.98
N ASP A 72 24.05 -12.56 13.27
CA ASP A 72 24.34 -13.99 13.07
C ASP A 72 23.45 -14.87 13.95
N GLN A 73 23.21 -14.47 15.21
CA GLN A 73 22.26 -15.14 16.11
C GLN A 73 20.83 -15.14 15.56
N LYS A 74 20.39 -14.04 14.94
CA LYS A 74 19.06 -13.94 14.31
C LYS A 74 18.97 -14.82 13.08
N ILE A 75 19.96 -14.78 12.20
CA ILE A 75 20.06 -15.65 11.02
C ILE A 75 20.04 -17.13 11.42
N ALA A 76 20.83 -17.53 12.43
CA ALA A 76 20.85 -18.90 12.95
C ALA A 76 19.53 -19.32 13.60
N ARG A 77 18.85 -18.41 14.31
CA ARG A 77 17.50 -18.70 14.84
C ARG A 77 16.50 -18.93 13.70
N MET A 78 16.50 -18.07 12.69
CA MET A 78 15.60 -18.26 11.54
C MET A 78 15.94 -19.55 10.79
N ALA A 79 17.23 -19.96 10.73
CA ALA A 79 17.71 -21.27 10.23
C ALA A 79 16.88 -22.45 10.75
N ASN A 80 16.36 -22.33 11.97
CA ASN A 80 15.51 -23.32 12.63
C ASN A 80 16.10 -24.75 12.52
N GLY A 81 17.42 -24.85 12.60
CA GLY A 81 18.14 -26.12 12.52
C GLY A 81 18.20 -26.75 11.12
N ASP A 82 18.10 -25.97 10.03
CA ASP A 82 18.28 -26.49 8.67
C ASP A 82 19.55 -27.33 8.54
N SER A 83 19.38 -28.61 8.19
CA SER A 83 20.47 -29.57 8.00
C SER A 83 20.92 -29.69 6.55
N SER A 84 20.24 -29.00 5.62
CA SER A 84 20.54 -29.08 4.19
C SER A 84 21.85 -28.38 3.81
N GLY A 85 22.33 -27.46 4.65
CA GLY A 85 23.49 -26.61 4.39
C GLY A 85 23.29 -25.61 3.25
N LYS A 86 22.08 -25.53 2.66
CA LYS A 86 21.75 -24.58 1.60
C LYS A 86 21.29 -23.23 2.15
N TRP A 87 20.81 -23.22 3.39
CA TRP A 87 20.37 -22.01 4.06
C TRP A 87 20.95 -21.96 5.49
N PRO A 88 21.35 -20.78 5.99
CA PRO A 88 21.36 -19.46 5.36
C PRO A 88 22.33 -19.36 4.17
N VAL A 89 21.94 -18.63 3.14
CA VAL A 89 22.83 -18.34 1.99
C VAL A 89 23.96 -17.44 2.47
N LYS A 90 25.20 -17.71 2.06
CA LYS A 90 26.33 -16.82 2.37
C LYS A 90 26.15 -15.46 1.70
N HIS A 91 26.24 -14.39 2.47
CA HIS A 91 26.14 -13.01 1.99
C HIS A 91 27.00 -12.09 2.84
N GLU A 92 27.23 -10.87 2.35
CA GLU A 92 27.83 -9.80 3.13
C GLU A 92 26.87 -9.30 4.21
N TYR A 93 27.39 -8.66 5.26
CA TYR A 93 26.55 -8.03 6.27
C TYR A 93 25.80 -6.82 5.68
N PRO A 94 24.55 -6.58 6.08
CA PRO A 94 23.80 -5.45 5.57
C PRO A 94 24.34 -4.13 6.13
N LEU A 95 23.89 -3.03 5.53
CA LEU A 95 24.24 -1.69 6.03
C LEU A 95 23.67 -1.44 7.44
N ALA A 96 24.37 -0.58 8.17
CA ALA A 96 23.91 0.02 9.42
C ALA A 96 22.45 0.51 9.33
N GLY A 97 21.61 0.08 10.27
CA GLY A 97 20.18 0.42 10.29
C GLY A 97 19.29 -0.47 9.41
N ALA A 98 19.77 -1.62 8.93
CA ALA A 98 18.94 -2.61 8.27
C ALA A 98 17.84 -3.15 9.18
N ILE A 99 16.64 -3.33 8.61
CA ILE A 99 15.47 -3.83 9.34
C ILE A 99 15.51 -5.36 9.45
N LEU A 100 15.91 -6.04 8.38
CA LEU A 100 15.94 -7.50 8.33
C LEU A 100 17.35 -8.04 8.63
N PRO A 101 17.47 -9.14 9.39
CA PRO A 101 16.40 -9.90 10.07
C PRO A 101 16.13 -9.45 11.51
N LEU A 102 16.61 -8.27 11.91
CA LEU A 102 16.55 -7.79 13.29
C LEU A 102 15.10 -7.53 13.77
N LYS A 103 14.20 -7.22 12.83
CA LYS A 103 12.77 -6.99 13.08
C LYS A 103 11.90 -7.86 12.20
N THR A 104 10.74 -8.25 12.71
CA THR A 104 9.68 -8.92 11.94
C THR A 104 8.68 -7.88 11.46
N ILE A 105 8.32 -7.92 10.18
CA ILE A 105 7.44 -6.90 9.59
C ILE A 105 6.01 -7.40 9.55
N VAL A 106 5.08 -6.65 10.15
CA VAL A 106 3.63 -6.92 10.06
C VAL A 106 3.00 -5.86 9.20
N ALA A 107 2.50 -6.26 8.03
CA ALA A 107 2.02 -5.34 7.00
C ALA A 107 0.52 -5.47 6.76
N TYR A 108 -0.16 -4.33 6.60
CA TYR A 108 -1.49 -4.29 6.00
C TYR A 108 -1.38 -3.99 4.52
N TYR A 109 -1.92 -4.89 3.71
CA TYR A 109 -1.86 -4.83 2.26
C TYR A 109 -3.14 -4.22 1.67
N GLY A 110 -2.99 -3.44 0.61
CA GLY A 110 -4.10 -3.16 -0.30
C GLY A 110 -4.07 -1.83 -1.03
N ASN A 111 -5.26 -1.45 -1.52
CA ASN A 111 -5.49 -0.22 -2.26
C ASN A 111 -6.57 0.64 -1.57
N LEU A 112 -6.32 1.95 -1.43
CA LEU A 112 -7.23 2.86 -0.70
C LEU A 112 -8.57 3.12 -1.42
N TYR A 113 -8.68 2.83 -2.71
CA TYR A 113 -9.91 3.00 -3.49
C TYR A 113 -10.75 1.73 -3.64
N SER A 114 -10.23 0.57 -3.24
CA SER A 114 -10.94 -0.69 -3.41
C SER A 114 -11.01 -1.48 -2.12
N LYS A 115 -12.24 -1.69 -1.63
CA LYS A 115 -12.55 -2.56 -0.50
C LYS A 115 -12.25 -4.04 -0.78
N GLN A 116 -12.15 -4.42 -2.06
CA GLN A 116 -11.89 -5.79 -2.49
C GLN A 116 -10.40 -6.10 -2.65
N MET A 117 -9.54 -5.07 -2.59
CA MET A 117 -8.10 -5.21 -2.80
C MET A 117 -7.35 -4.97 -1.48
N GLY A 118 -7.78 -5.63 -0.41
CA GLY A 118 -7.08 -5.67 0.87
C GLY A 118 -7.59 -4.68 1.93
N ILE A 119 -7.17 -4.92 3.17
CA ILE A 119 -7.68 -4.25 4.38
C ILE A 119 -7.43 -2.74 4.38
N LEU A 120 -6.42 -2.25 3.66
CA LEU A 120 -6.16 -0.81 3.52
C LEU A 120 -7.34 -0.04 2.90
N GLY A 121 -8.12 -0.69 2.04
CA GLY A 121 -9.31 -0.10 1.42
C GLY A 121 -10.62 -0.47 2.12
N GLU A 122 -10.62 -1.51 2.95
CA GLU A 122 -11.82 -2.05 3.59
C GLU A 122 -12.30 -1.18 4.76
N LEU A 123 -11.36 -0.74 5.60
CA LEU A 123 -11.64 0.03 6.82
C LEU A 123 -11.36 1.52 6.64
N PRO A 124 -12.08 2.42 7.34
CA PRO A 124 -11.71 3.82 7.46
C PRO A 124 -10.28 3.98 8.00
N LYS A 125 -9.56 5.02 7.57
CA LYS A 125 -8.14 5.24 7.91
C LYS A 125 -7.83 5.09 9.41
N ALA A 126 -8.60 5.73 10.28
CA ALA A 126 -8.31 5.72 11.72
C ALA A 126 -8.46 4.31 12.30
N GLU A 127 -9.57 3.66 11.99
CA GLU A 127 -9.85 2.28 12.40
C GLU A 127 -8.82 1.29 11.85
N MET A 128 -8.39 1.46 10.59
CA MET A 128 -7.36 0.64 9.96
C MET A 128 -6.03 0.72 10.71
N LEU A 129 -5.59 1.94 11.06
CA LEU A 129 -4.33 2.15 11.77
C LEU A 129 -4.38 1.64 13.21
N GLU A 130 -5.51 1.81 13.90
CA GLU A 130 -5.73 1.22 15.23
C GLU A 130 -5.74 -0.30 15.18
N HIS A 131 -6.40 -0.87 14.18
CA HIS A 131 -6.43 -2.31 13.98
C HIS A 131 -5.04 -2.88 13.69
N LEU A 132 -4.23 -2.19 12.86
CA LEU A 132 -2.84 -2.57 12.61
C LEU A 132 -2.01 -2.51 13.90
N LYS A 133 -2.11 -1.44 14.70
CA LYS A 133 -1.41 -1.34 16.00
C LYS A 133 -1.79 -2.49 16.93
N LYS A 134 -3.08 -2.84 16.98
CA LYS A 134 -3.56 -3.98 17.78
C LYS A 134 -2.91 -5.27 17.31
N LYS A 135 -2.87 -5.54 15.99
CA LYS A 135 -2.22 -6.73 15.44
C LYS A 135 -0.72 -6.77 15.72
N VAL A 136 -0.03 -5.64 15.60
CA VAL A 136 1.40 -5.53 15.95
C VAL A 136 1.63 -5.90 17.42
N ASN A 137 0.79 -5.41 18.33
CA ASN A 137 0.89 -5.76 19.74
C ASN A 137 0.59 -7.25 20.00
N GLU A 138 -0.42 -7.81 19.35
CA GLU A 138 -0.73 -9.25 19.43
C GLU A 138 0.47 -10.10 18.96
N TRP A 139 1.08 -9.74 17.84
CA TRP A 139 2.28 -10.41 17.34
C TRP A 139 3.49 -10.25 18.27
N GLN A 140 3.70 -9.05 18.83
CA GLN A 140 4.80 -8.80 19.76
C GLN A 140 4.65 -9.58 21.07
N GLN A 141 3.40 -9.82 21.51
CA GLN A 141 3.12 -10.67 22.67
C GLN A 141 3.35 -12.16 22.37
N ALA A 142 3.06 -12.60 21.15
CA ALA A 142 3.28 -13.98 20.71
C ALA A 142 4.77 -14.31 20.53
N ASP A 143 5.57 -13.37 20.02
CA ASP A 143 7.03 -13.47 19.92
C ASP A 143 7.71 -12.21 20.46
N SER A 144 8.15 -12.28 21.72
CA SER A 144 8.92 -11.22 22.37
C SER A 144 10.41 -11.22 22.01
N SER A 145 10.88 -12.24 21.28
CA SER A 145 12.30 -12.37 20.96
C SER A 145 12.74 -11.42 19.85
N THR A 146 11.81 -10.94 19.03
CA THR A 146 12.07 -10.07 17.87
C THR A 146 11.13 -8.87 17.89
N GLU A 147 11.66 -7.68 17.60
CA GLU A 147 10.86 -6.46 17.52
C GLU A 147 9.92 -6.52 16.30
N ILE A 148 8.66 -6.14 16.47
CA ILE A 148 7.69 -6.05 15.38
C ILE A 148 7.68 -4.64 14.77
N GLN A 149 7.94 -4.55 13.46
CA GLN A 149 7.89 -3.31 12.67
C GLN A 149 6.55 -3.24 11.91
N PRO A 150 5.66 -2.25 12.20
CA PRO A 150 4.46 -2.05 11.39
C PRO A 150 4.81 -1.65 9.96
N ALA A 151 3.98 -2.05 9.00
CA ALA A 151 4.11 -1.67 7.60
C ALA A 151 2.76 -1.44 6.90
N LEU A 152 2.77 -0.57 5.90
CA LEU A 152 1.68 -0.40 4.93
C LEU A 152 2.16 -0.87 3.56
N HIS A 153 1.53 -1.89 3.00
CA HIS A 153 1.87 -2.43 1.69
C HIS A 153 0.83 -1.97 0.67
N TYR A 154 1.16 -0.88 -0.01
CA TYR A 154 0.22 -0.15 -0.86
C TYR A 154 0.40 -0.48 -2.33
N ILE A 155 -0.71 -0.82 -2.99
CA ILE A 155 -0.76 -1.09 -4.43
C ILE A 155 -0.87 0.21 -5.21
N ALA A 156 0.26 0.69 -5.73
CA ALA A 156 0.30 1.93 -6.51
C ALA A 156 0.08 1.71 -8.00
N VAL A 157 0.50 0.55 -8.52
CA VAL A 157 0.29 0.17 -9.93
C VAL A 157 -0.24 -1.24 -9.98
N THR A 158 -1.35 -1.44 -10.69
CA THR A 158 -1.98 -2.76 -10.89
C THR A 158 -1.85 -3.19 -12.33
N ALA A 159 -1.52 -4.46 -12.55
CA ALA A 159 -1.64 -5.06 -13.88
C ALA A 159 -3.13 -5.18 -14.25
N GLN A 160 -3.44 -5.04 -15.54
CA GLN A 160 -4.80 -5.04 -16.07
C GLN A 160 -4.93 -6.07 -17.19
N SER A 161 -6.10 -6.67 -17.34
CA SER A 161 -6.38 -7.62 -18.44
C SER A 161 -6.51 -6.93 -19.80
N GLN A 162 -6.91 -5.66 -19.82
CA GLN A 162 -7.08 -4.86 -21.04
C GLN A 162 -5.97 -3.82 -21.18
N PRO A 163 -5.57 -3.49 -22.43
CA PRO A 163 -4.63 -2.41 -22.66
C PRO A 163 -5.25 -1.07 -22.24
N GLY A 164 -4.60 -0.37 -21.30
CA GLY A 164 -4.92 1.03 -21.02
C GLY A 164 -4.46 1.97 -22.15
N LYS A 165 -4.57 3.29 -21.94
CA LYS A 165 -4.20 4.32 -22.95
C LYS A 165 -2.77 4.22 -23.49
N SER A 166 -1.87 3.60 -22.74
CA SER A 166 -0.48 3.39 -23.12
C SER A 166 -0.20 2.02 -23.75
N SER A 167 -1.22 1.15 -23.90
CA SER A 167 -1.10 -0.25 -24.35
C SER A 167 -0.19 -1.12 -23.48
N LYS A 168 -0.02 -0.72 -22.20
CA LYS A 168 0.91 -1.36 -21.28
C LYS A 168 0.26 -2.28 -20.24
N TYR A 169 -1.05 -2.52 -20.35
CA TYR A 169 -1.78 -3.46 -19.47
C TYR A 169 -1.59 -3.16 -17.98
N ARG A 170 -1.65 -1.87 -17.62
CA ARG A 170 -1.48 -1.39 -16.25
C ARG A 170 -2.37 -0.20 -15.96
N LEU A 171 -2.77 -0.06 -14.69
CA LEU A 171 -3.46 1.10 -14.15
C LEU A 171 -2.63 1.69 -13.01
N ARG A 172 -2.43 3.01 -13.04
CA ARG A 172 -1.72 3.73 -11.97
C ARG A 172 -2.71 4.44 -11.07
N MET A 173 -2.47 4.32 -9.77
CA MET A 173 -3.18 5.13 -8.80
C MET A 173 -2.67 6.58 -8.85
N PRO A 174 -3.51 7.56 -8.47
CA PRO A 174 -3.09 8.95 -8.37
C PRO A 174 -1.92 9.15 -7.38
N PHE A 175 -0.97 10.01 -7.73
CA PHE A 175 0.26 10.21 -6.95
C PHE A 175 0.01 10.70 -5.52
N HIS A 176 -1.03 11.51 -5.28
CA HIS A 176 -1.36 12.00 -3.93
C HIS A 176 -1.74 10.88 -2.95
N GLN A 177 -2.08 9.69 -3.45
CA GLN A 177 -2.31 8.54 -2.57
C GLN A 177 -1.01 8.04 -1.94
N ILE A 178 0.11 8.08 -2.66
CA ILE A 178 1.41 7.70 -2.10
C ILE A 178 1.75 8.64 -0.94
N ASP A 179 1.53 9.95 -1.11
CA ASP A 179 1.70 10.94 -0.03
C ASP A 179 0.76 10.67 1.15
N SER A 180 -0.48 10.29 0.86
CA SER A 180 -1.46 9.91 1.88
C SER A 180 -0.98 8.70 2.69
N VAL A 181 -0.51 7.64 2.03
CA VAL A 181 0.04 6.43 2.69
C VAL A 181 1.28 6.76 3.50
N LEU A 182 2.18 7.59 3.00
CA LEU A 182 3.34 8.03 3.75
C LEU A 182 2.97 8.85 4.98
N SER A 183 1.95 9.71 4.88
CA SER A 183 1.43 10.46 6.04
C SER A 183 0.87 9.52 7.10
N MET A 184 0.15 8.47 6.68
CA MET A 184 -0.37 7.43 7.58
C MET A 184 0.76 6.65 8.24
N ALA A 185 1.74 6.22 7.46
CA ALA A 185 2.88 5.46 7.97
C ALA A 185 3.67 6.24 9.01
N LYS A 186 3.90 7.55 8.78
CA LYS A 186 4.57 8.44 9.75
C LYS A 186 3.84 8.51 11.09
N GLN A 187 2.51 8.46 11.12
CA GLN A 187 1.72 8.51 12.37
C GLN A 187 1.98 7.32 13.30
N ILE A 188 2.43 6.19 12.75
CA ILE A 188 2.60 4.93 13.48
C ILE A 188 4.02 4.39 13.38
N ASN A 189 4.97 5.20 12.89
CA ASN A 189 6.35 4.81 12.59
C ASN A 189 6.44 3.52 11.74
N ALA A 190 5.57 3.39 10.73
CA ALA A 190 5.54 2.24 9.84
C ALA A 190 6.46 2.43 8.62
N VAL A 191 6.92 1.30 8.07
CA VAL A 191 7.55 1.26 6.75
C VAL A 191 6.47 1.15 5.66
N VAL A 192 6.79 1.62 4.46
CA VAL A 192 5.87 1.53 3.33
C VAL A 192 6.48 0.65 2.25
N PHE A 193 5.73 -0.38 1.85
CA PHE A 193 6.01 -1.13 0.64
C PHE A 193 5.16 -0.59 -0.49
N LEU A 194 5.80 -0.29 -1.61
CA LEU A 194 5.12 0.17 -2.81
C LEU A 194 5.02 -0.99 -3.79
N ASP A 195 3.83 -1.56 -3.94
CA ASP A 195 3.56 -2.62 -4.92
C ASP A 195 3.34 -1.99 -6.29
N ILE A 196 4.22 -2.39 -7.22
CA ILE A 196 4.27 -1.92 -8.60
C ILE A 196 4.18 -3.13 -9.52
N GLN A 197 2.96 -3.41 -9.98
CA GLN A 197 2.71 -4.44 -10.99
C GLN A 197 2.85 -3.82 -12.38
N VAL A 198 4.01 -4.04 -12.99
CA VAL A 198 4.43 -3.32 -14.21
C VAL A 198 3.60 -3.62 -15.46
N GLY A 199 2.88 -4.74 -15.53
CA GLY A 199 2.26 -5.20 -16.79
C GLY A 199 3.33 -5.37 -17.87
N LEU A 200 3.17 -4.67 -19.01
CA LEU A 200 4.20 -4.61 -20.07
C LEU A 200 5.17 -3.40 -19.93
N SER A 201 5.29 -2.82 -18.73
CA SER A 201 6.33 -1.82 -18.40
C SER A 201 7.66 -2.42 -18.04
N THR A 202 8.63 -1.52 -17.83
CA THR A 202 9.83 -1.78 -17.04
C THR A 202 9.71 -1.13 -15.65
N LEU A 203 10.44 -1.67 -14.66
CA LEU A 203 10.52 -1.06 -13.33
C LEU A 203 11.15 0.34 -13.38
N GLN A 204 12.10 0.56 -14.28
CA GLN A 204 12.77 1.85 -14.48
C GLN A 204 11.77 2.92 -14.96
N GLU A 205 10.88 2.56 -15.89
CA GLU A 205 9.80 3.45 -16.34
C GLU A 205 8.83 3.80 -15.20
N GLU A 206 8.40 2.81 -14.41
CA GLU A 206 7.48 3.05 -13.29
C GLU A 206 8.10 3.86 -12.17
N ASN A 207 9.37 3.59 -11.84
CA ASN A 207 10.11 4.36 -10.85
C ASN A 207 10.31 5.81 -11.31
N SER A 208 10.66 6.02 -12.58
CA SER A 208 10.82 7.36 -13.15
C SER A 208 9.50 8.14 -13.18
N ALA A 209 8.39 7.47 -13.50
CA ALA A 209 7.06 8.08 -13.45
C ALA A 209 6.67 8.49 -12.01
N THR A 210 7.04 7.69 -11.02
CA THR A 210 6.80 7.96 -9.60
C THR A 210 7.67 9.10 -9.08
N LYS A 211 8.92 9.20 -9.56
CA LYS A 211 9.88 10.25 -9.16
C LYS A 211 9.56 11.65 -9.69
N LYS A 212 8.92 11.77 -10.85
CA LYS A 212 8.60 13.07 -11.48
C LYS A 212 7.72 13.98 -10.61
N ASN A 213 6.97 13.41 -9.64
CA ASN A 213 6.09 14.14 -8.74
C ASN A 213 6.63 14.15 -7.30
N THR A 214 7.81 14.75 -7.08
CA THR A 214 8.41 15.04 -5.75
C THR A 214 8.88 13.85 -4.90
N TRP A 215 8.79 12.60 -5.38
CA TRP A 215 9.21 11.44 -4.57
C TRP A 215 10.63 10.97 -4.89
N GLN A 216 11.55 11.13 -3.95
CA GLN A 216 12.88 10.51 -4.03
C GLN A 216 13.00 9.45 -2.93
N CYS A 217 12.93 8.18 -3.33
CA CYS A 217 13.26 7.04 -2.47
C CYS A 217 14.72 7.21 -2.00
N ARG A 218 14.92 7.80 -0.82
CA ARG A 218 16.27 8.01 -0.26
C ARG A 218 16.85 6.75 0.40
N LYS A 219 16.01 5.75 0.64
CA LYS A 219 16.37 4.40 1.12
C LYS A 219 15.40 3.39 0.52
N CYS A 220 15.59 3.05 -0.75
CA CYS A 220 15.05 1.80 -1.26
C CYS A 220 16.04 0.73 -0.80
N ILE A 221 15.55 -0.19 0.04
CA ILE A 221 16.29 -1.39 0.48
C ILE A 221 16.60 -2.24 -0.75
#